data_AF-A0A818DVR6-F1
#
_entry.id   AF-A0A818DVR6-F1
#
_cell.length_a   1.000
_cell.length_b   1.000
_cell.length_c   1.000
_cell.angle_alpha   90.00
_cell.angle_beta   90.00
_cell.angle_gamma   90.00
#
_symmetry.space_group_name_H-M   'P 1'
#
loop_
_entity.id
_entity.type
_entity.pdbx_description
1 polymer ?
#
loop_
_entity_poly.entity_id
_entity_poly.type
_entity_poly.pdbx_seq_one_letter_code
_entity_poly.pdbx_strand_id
1 'polypeptide(L)'
;MNDAEIPTNASILISNMIMSICDFENRRKVRKPVNVSYNFDPYVTEFINETFRMLLDLIDDKTCSGIGRDCCLDLIVKYVDKASGCDWTSKFILSGVPKVLRVASTVPNLPDTEKKQYPLTEQTKMHISCVLSTVYHDLCSDRERENFNNECMEFIK
;
A
#
# COMPACT_ATOMS: atom_id res chain seq x y z
N MET A 1 16.69 21.84 4.99
CA MET A 1 16.44 20.43 4.66
C MET A 1 15.08 20.39 4.01
N ASN A 2 14.92 19.73 2.86
CA ASN A 2 13.62 19.67 2.19
C ASN A 2 12.70 18.77 3.05
N ASP A 3 11.51 19.22 3.43
CA ASP A 3 10.60 18.44 4.29
C ASP A 3 10.22 17.08 3.67
N ALA A 4 10.38 16.95 2.35
CA ALA A 4 10.20 15.71 1.62
C ALA A 4 11.36 14.70 1.76
N GLU A 5 12.56 15.14 2.11
CA GLU A 5 13.78 14.33 2.04
C GLU A 5 13.79 13.22 3.09
N ILE A 6 13.34 13.50 4.32
CA ILE A 6 13.34 12.49 5.39
C ILE A 6 12.38 11.34 5.08
N PRO A 7 11.08 11.58 4.76
CA PRO A 7 10.17 10.47 4.47
C PRO A 7 10.60 9.66 3.24
N THR A 8 11.14 10.33 2.21
CA THR A 8 11.67 9.63 1.03
C THR A 8 12.89 8.78 1.35
N ASN A 9 13.84 9.27 2.14
CA ASN A 9 15.00 8.46 2.55
C ASN A 9 14.58 7.27 3.42
N ALA A 10 13.61 7.46 4.32
CA ALA A 10 13.05 6.37 5.12
C ALA A 10 12.35 5.31 4.23
N SER A 11 11.60 5.72 3.20
CA SER A 11 10.95 4.78 2.29
C SER A 11 11.95 4.01 1.43
N ILE A 12 13.05 4.65 1.01
CA ILE A 12 14.16 3.97 0.33
C ILE A 12 14.80 2.92 1.24
N LEU A 13 15.01 3.23 2.53
CA LEU A 13 15.55 2.28 3.50
C LEU A 13 14.64 1.04 3.62
N ILE A 14 13.33 1.24 3.81
CA ILE A 14 12.34 0.14 3.89
C ILE A 14 12.33 -0.66 2.58
N SER A 15 12.36 0.02 1.44
CA SER A 15 12.42 -0.60 0.12
C SER A 15 13.65 -1.51 -0.02
N ASN A 16 14.82 -1.04 0.40
CA ASN A 16 16.06 -1.81 0.34
C ASN A 16 16.02 -3.02 1.28
N MET A 17 15.43 -2.87 2.48
CA MET A 17 15.22 -4.00 3.40
C MET A 17 14.35 -5.09 2.76
N ILE A 18 13.22 -4.71 2.16
CA ILE A 18 12.34 -5.67 1.45
C ILE A 18 13.09 -6.31 0.27
N MET A 19 13.80 -5.52 -0.54
CA MET A 19 14.57 -6.03 -1.68
C MET A 19 15.60 -7.08 -1.27
N SER A 20 16.34 -6.81 -0.19
CA SER A 20 17.39 -7.68 0.32
C SER A 20 16.82 -8.96 0.95
N ILE A 21 15.85 -8.83 1.87
CA ILE A 21 15.30 -9.98 2.60
C ILE A 21 14.50 -10.92 1.68
N CYS A 22 13.78 -10.36 0.69
CA CYS A 22 13.06 -11.17 -0.30
C CYS A 22 13.96 -11.67 -1.45
N ASP A 23 15.24 -11.27 -1.48
CA ASP A 23 16.16 -11.56 -2.58
C ASP A 23 15.62 -11.13 -3.96
N PHE A 24 14.92 -10.00 -4.00
CA PHE A 24 14.28 -9.52 -5.23
C PHE A 24 15.28 -9.08 -6.30
N GLU A 25 16.50 -8.71 -5.91
CA GLU A 25 17.59 -8.39 -6.85
C GLU A 25 17.92 -9.57 -7.77
N ASN A 26 17.77 -10.80 -7.27
CA ASN A 26 17.98 -12.01 -8.07
C ASN A 26 16.67 -12.54 -8.64
N ARG A 27 15.61 -12.58 -7.83
CA ARG A 27 14.32 -13.19 -8.24
C ARG A 27 13.60 -12.43 -9.35
N ARG A 28 13.72 -11.09 -9.40
CA ARG A 28 13.06 -10.26 -10.43
C ARG A 28 13.82 -10.22 -11.77
N LYS A 29 14.99 -10.86 -11.89
CA LYS A 29 15.74 -10.98 -13.16
C LYS A 29 14.97 -11.78 -14.21
N VAL A 30 14.11 -12.70 -13.77
CA VAL A 30 13.24 -13.48 -14.64
C VAL A 30 11.81 -13.01 -14.45
N ARG A 31 11.17 -12.60 -15.55
CA ARG A 31 9.76 -12.17 -15.52
C ARG A 31 8.88 -13.38 -15.22
N LYS A 32 8.09 -13.30 -14.15
CA LYS A 32 7.07 -14.29 -13.83
C LYS A 32 5.75 -13.98 -14.53
N PRO A 33 4.91 -15.00 -14.77
CA PRO A 33 3.52 -14.77 -15.18
C PRO A 33 2.78 -13.94 -14.12
N VAL A 34 1.80 -13.17 -14.57
CA VAL A 34 0.92 -12.39 -13.69
C VAL A 34 0.23 -13.34 -12.70
N ASN A 35 -0.03 -12.86 -11.47
CA ASN A 35 -0.71 -13.61 -10.41
C ASN A 35 0.04 -14.83 -9.84
N VAL A 36 1.35 -14.97 -10.09
CA VAL A 36 2.17 -16.08 -9.57
C VAL A 36 3.11 -15.62 -8.45
N SER A 37 2.75 -15.93 -7.21
CA SER A 37 3.47 -15.54 -5.99
C SER A 37 4.87 -16.15 -5.87
N TYR A 38 5.78 -15.45 -5.19
CA TYR A 38 7.03 -16.04 -4.72
C TYR A 38 6.77 -16.87 -3.46
N ASN A 39 7.52 -17.96 -3.32
CA ASN A 39 7.58 -18.69 -2.07
C ASN A 39 8.74 -18.12 -1.26
N PHE A 40 8.42 -17.53 -0.10
CA PHE A 40 9.40 -17.06 0.86
C PHE A 40 9.48 -18.02 2.04
N ASP A 41 10.61 -17.98 2.74
CA ASP A 41 10.75 -18.66 4.02
C ASP A 41 9.70 -18.12 5.03
N PRO A 42 9.19 -18.93 5.98
CA PRO A 42 8.22 -18.46 6.97
C PRO A 42 8.66 -17.23 7.76
N TYR A 43 9.94 -17.13 8.15
CA TYR A 43 10.46 -15.97 8.89
C TYR A 43 10.45 -14.70 8.03
N VAL A 44 10.80 -14.84 6.75
CA VAL A 44 10.71 -13.74 5.78
C VAL A 44 9.26 -13.32 5.57
N THR A 45 8.36 -14.30 5.44
CA THR A 45 6.92 -14.07 5.25
C THR A 45 6.31 -13.31 6.43
N GLU A 46 6.72 -13.63 7.66
CA GLU A 46 6.30 -12.92 8.86
C GLU A 46 6.75 -11.46 8.83
N PHE A 47 8.04 -11.21 8.57
CA PHE A 47 8.60 -9.87 8.51
C PHE A 47 7.93 -8.97 7.45
N ILE A 48 7.72 -9.48 6.23
CA ILE A 48 7.09 -8.69 5.16
C ILE A 48 5.62 -8.41 5.47
N ASN A 49 4.90 -9.35 6.10
CA ASN A 49 3.51 -9.12 6.47
C ASN A 49 3.40 -8.11 7.62
N GLU A 50 4.34 -8.09 8.55
CA GLU A 50 4.37 -7.07 9.59
C GLU A 50 4.71 -5.69 9.02
N THR A 51 5.67 -5.63 8.09
CA THR A 51 5.98 -4.41 7.33
C THR A 51 4.75 -3.87 6.62
N PHE A 52 3.99 -4.74 5.95
CA PHE A 52 2.74 -4.38 5.29
C PHE A 52 1.72 -3.77 6.26
N ARG A 53 1.51 -4.37 7.43
CA ARG A 53 0.59 -3.86 8.45
C ARG A 53 1.01 -2.47 8.93
N MET A 54 2.29 -2.28 9.24
CA MET A 54 2.82 -0.99 9.66
C MET A 54 2.63 0.10 8.58
N LEU A 55 2.84 -0.23 7.30
CA LEU A 55 2.58 0.69 6.19
C LEU A 55 1.09 1.08 6.12
N LEU A 56 0.17 0.12 6.27
CA LEU A 56 -1.27 0.40 6.30
C LEU A 56 -1.68 1.24 7.51
N ASP A 57 -1.08 1.01 8.67
CA ASP A 57 -1.35 1.81 9.86
C ASP A 57 -0.88 3.25 9.69
N LEU A 58 0.29 3.47 9.10
CA LEU A 58 0.77 4.82 8.77
C LEU A 58 -0.10 5.54 7.73
N ILE A 59 -0.67 4.81 6.76
CA ILE A 59 -1.62 5.39 5.79
C ILE A 59 -2.87 5.94 6.52
N ASP A 60 -3.36 5.24 7.54
CA ASP A 60 -4.56 5.65 8.28
C ASP A 60 -4.24 6.43 9.58
N ASP A 61 -2.98 6.79 9.81
CA ASP A 61 -2.56 7.58 10.97
C ASP A 61 -2.67 9.08 10.66
N LYS A 62 -3.45 9.80 11.46
CA LYS A 62 -3.64 11.25 11.36
C LYS A 62 -2.41 12.08 11.76
N THR A 63 -1.41 11.46 12.37
CA THR A 63 -0.12 12.06 12.69
C THR A 63 0.90 11.93 11.56
N CYS A 64 0.68 10.99 10.63
CA CYS A 64 1.53 10.81 9.45
C CYS A 64 1.35 12.00 8.49
N SER A 65 2.48 12.56 8.03
CA SER A 65 2.48 13.67 7.07
C SER A 65 1.95 13.22 5.70
N GLY A 66 1.54 14.18 4.86
CA GLY A 66 1.08 13.88 3.50
C GLY A 66 2.13 13.15 2.68
N ILE A 67 3.37 13.65 2.71
CA ILE A 67 4.50 13.04 1.98
C ILE A 67 4.82 11.64 2.52
N GLY A 68 4.79 11.45 3.86
CA GLY A 68 5.00 10.14 4.47
C GLY A 68 3.94 9.13 4.04
N ARG A 69 2.69 9.57 3.93
CA ARG A 69 1.58 8.74 3.44
C ARG A 69 1.73 8.38 1.97
N ASP A 70 2.12 9.34 1.13
CA ASP A 70 2.39 9.09 -0.29
C ASP A 70 3.53 8.07 -0.45
N CYS A 71 4.60 8.19 0.34
CA CYS A 71 5.69 7.21 0.37
C CYS A 71 5.21 5.81 0.79
N CYS A 72 4.30 5.70 1.76
CA CYS A 72 3.73 4.41 2.16
C CYS A 72 2.89 3.81 1.04
N LEU A 73 2.05 4.63 0.37
CA LEU A 73 1.25 4.20 -0.77
C LEU A 73 2.15 3.70 -1.91
N ASP A 74 3.24 4.39 -2.23
CA ASP A 74 4.21 3.97 -3.26
C ASP A 74 4.89 2.65 -2.91
N LEU A 75 5.26 2.43 -1.64
CA LEU A 75 5.78 1.14 -1.18
C LEU A 75 4.74 0.03 -1.37
N ILE A 76 3.46 0.29 -1.05
CA ILE A 76 2.39 -0.66 -1.31
C ILE A 76 2.30 -0.97 -2.80
N VAL A 77 2.24 0.04 -3.69
CA VAL A 77 2.21 -0.17 -5.16
C VAL A 77 3.35 -1.09 -5.61
N LYS A 78 4.58 -0.85 -5.11
CA LYS A 78 5.79 -1.55 -5.54
C LYS A 78 5.86 -3.03 -5.13
N TYR A 79 5.12 -3.41 -4.07
CA TYR A 79 5.25 -4.71 -3.43
C TYR A 79 3.93 -5.46 -3.24
N VAL A 80 2.78 -4.89 -3.60
CA VAL A 80 1.49 -5.53 -3.34
C VAL A 80 1.23 -6.76 -4.21
N ASP A 81 1.71 -6.73 -5.45
CA ASP A 81 1.38 -7.72 -6.48
C ASP A 81 2.04 -9.10 -6.24
N LYS A 82 1.44 -10.15 -6.79
CA LYS A 82 1.92 -11.52 -6.63
C LYS A 82 3.19 -11.79 -7.45
N ALA A 83 3.23 -11.32 -8.69
CA ALA A 83 4.21 -11.73 -9.69
C ALA A 83 5.59 -11.11 -9.51
N SER A 84 5.62 -9.88 -9.00
CA SER A 84 6.81 -9.08 -8.78
C SER A 84 6.95 -8.66 -7.31
N GLY A 85 5.88 -8.59 -6.54
CA GLY A 85 5.88 -8.19 -5.13
C GLY A 85 5.86 -9.33 -4.11
N CYS A 86 5.25 -9.02 -2.97
CA CYS A 86 5.20 -9.81 -1.75
C CYS A 86 3.87 -10.55 -1.56
N ASP A 87 3.00 -10.60 -2.58
CA ASP A 87 1.66 -11.20 -2.50
C ASP A 87 0.83 -10.65 -1.32
N TRP A 88 0.68 -9.33 -1.33
CA TRP A 88 -0.18 -8.63 -0.38
C TRP A 88 -1.58 -8.37 -0.91
N THR A 89 -1.87 -8.66 -2.19
CA THR A 89 -3.16 -8.39 -2.85
C THR A 89 -4.37 -8.79 -2.02
N SER A 90 -4.49 -10.06 -1.60
CA SER A 90 -5.66 -10.50 -0.81
C SER A 90 -5.71 -9.84 0.58
N LYS A 91 -4.56 -9.53 1.18
CA LYS A 91 -4.49 -8.84 2.49
C LYS A 91 -4.89 -7.37 2.34
N PHE A 92 -4.50 -6.74 1.24
CA PHE A 92 -4.84 -5.36 0.91
C PHE A 92 -6.34 -5.20 0.64
N ILE A 93 -6.99 -6.16 -0.01
CA ILE A 93 -8.45 -6.14 -0.16
C ILE A 93 -9.11 -5.98 1.22
N LEU A 94 -8.81 -6.87 2.17
CA LEU A 94 -9.48 -6.93 3.47
C LEU A 94 -9.10 -5.79 4.42
N SER A 95 -7.86 -5.32 4.39
CA SER A 95 -7.35 -4.37 5.41
C SER A 95 -6.91 -3.04 4.84
N GLY A 96 -6.54 -2.99 3.55
CA GLY A 96 -6.04 -1.81 2.86
C GLY A 96 -7.13 -0.98 2.21
N VAL A 97 -8.10 -1.61 1.51
CA VAL A 97 -9.18 -0.91 0.80
C VAL A 97 -9.94 0.05 1.72
N PRO A 98 -10.44 -0.36 2.90
CA PRO A 98 -11.16 0.57 3.79
C PRO A 98 -10.28 1.76 4.24
N LYS A 99 -8.99 1.53 4.49
CA LYS A 99 -8.04 2.56 4.94
C LYS A 99 -7.75 3.58 3.83
N VAL A 100 -7.43 3.13 2.61
CA VAL A 100 -7.14 4.06 1.51
C VAL A 100 -8.38 4.83 1.06
N LEU A 101 -9.58 4.23 1.13
CA LEU A 101 -10.82 4.94 0.80
C LEU A 101 -11.16 6.03 1.84
N ARG A 102 -10.89 5.80 3.14
CA ARG A 102 -11.00 6.85 4.17
C ARG A 102 -10.09 8.05 3.89
N VAL A 103 -8.86 7.79 3.46
CA VAL A 103 -7.92 8.85 3.09
C VAL A 103 -8.41 9.56 1.81
N ALA A 104 -8.85 8.81 0.80
CA ALA A 104 -9.33 9.37 -0.47
C ALA A 104 -10.58 10.26 -0.33
N SER A 105 -11.46 9.93 0.62
CA SER A 105 -12.68 10.70 0.88
C SER A 105 -12.44 11.99 1.68
N THR A 106 -11.23 12.20 2.19
CA THR A 106 -10.90 13.42 2.92
C THR A 106 -10.86 14.61 1.96
N VAL A 107 -11.62 15.65 2.29
CA VAL A 107 -11.66 16.91 1.54
C VAL A 107 -10.66 17.88 2.18
N PRO A 108 -9.63 18.33 1.45
CA PRO A 108 -8.70 19.34 1.96
C PRO A 108 -9.44 20.63 2.33
N ASN A 109 -9.00 21.30 3.41
CA ASN A 109 -9.45 22.64 3.80
C ASN A 109 -10.90 22.74 4.33
N LEU A 110 -11.49 21.65 4.82
CA LEU A 110 -12.71 21.74 5.63
C LEU A 110 -12.40 22.48 6.96
N PRO A 111 -13.27 23.38 7.45
CA PRO A 111 -13.05 24.10 8.70
C PRO A 111 -12.74 23.15 9.87
N ASP A 112 -11.76 23.52 10.70
CA ASP A 112 -11.23 22.75 11.85
C ASP A 112 -12.22 22.58 13.03
N THR A 113 -13.52 22.50 12.76
CA THR A 113 -14.53 22.15 13.77
C THR A 113 -14.40 20.65 14.09
N GLU A 114 -13.47 20.36 15.01
CA GLU A 114 -13.42 19.22 15.94
C GLU A 114 -12.87 17.87 15.47
N LYS A 115 -12.51 17.66 14.20
CA LYS A 115 -11.83 16.43 13.77
C LYS A 115 -10.53 16.72 13.02
N LYS A 116 -9.39 16.34 13.63
CA LYS A 116 -8.08 16.30 12.96
C LYS A 116 -8.23 15.50 11.65
N GLN A 117 -8.09 16.19 10.53
CA GLN A 117 -8.11 15.61 9.20
C GLN A 117 -6.76 14.95 8.90
N TYR A 118 -6.75 14.05 7.91
CA TYR A 118 -5.49 13.49 7.42
C TYR A 118 -4.69 14.58 6.73
N PRO A 119 -3.40 14.78 7.05
CA PRO A 119 -2.55 15.70 6.31
C PRO A 119 -2.32 15.15 4.89
N LEU A 120 -2.83 15.76 3.83
CA LEU A 120 -2.71 15.24 2.46
C LEU A 120 -1.82 16.12 1.58
N THR A 121 -1.22 15.55 0.54
CA THR A 121 -0.66 16.32 -0.57
C THR A 121 -1.67 16.39 -1.73
N GLU A 122 -1.39 17.22 -2.73
CA GLU A 122 -2.16 17.25 -3.98
C GLU A 122 -2.09 15.92 -4.75
N GLN A 123 -1.03 15.12 -4.53
CA GLN A 123 -0.76 13.88 -5.25
C GLN A 123 -1.36 12.65 -4.58
N THR A 124 -1.75 12.72 -3.30
CA THR A 124 -2.21 11.56 -2.52
C THR A 124 -3.33 10.77 -3.23
N LYS A 125 -4.29 11.46 -3.87
CA LYS A 125 -5.37 10.79 -4.61
C LYS A 125 -4.87 10.00 -5.82
N MET A 126 -3.82 10.48 -6.50
CA MET A 126 -3.17 9.76 -7.60
C MET A 126 -2.51 8.49 -7.07
N HIS A 127 -1.74 8.57 -5.98
CA HIS A 127 -1.11 7.40 -5.36
C HIS A 127 -2.15 6.35 -4.95
N ILE A 128 -3.26 6.76 -4.33
CA ILE A 128 -4.36 5.84 -3.99
C ILE A 128 -4.96 5.18 -5.24
N SER A 129 -5.18 5.95 -6.31
CA SER A 129 -5.68 5.41 -7.59
C SER A 129 -4.73 4.37 -8.19
N CYS A 130 -3.41 4.61 -8.11
CA CYS A 130 -2.39 3.67 -8.53
C CYS A 130 -2.42 2.38 -7.70
N VAL A 131 -2.53 2.47 -6.37
CA VAL A 131 -2.65 1.30 -5.48
C VAL A 131 -3.88 0.47 -5.84
N LEU A 132 -5.06 1.09 -5.89
CA LEU A 132 -6.32 0.40 -6.18
C LEU A 132 -6.30 -0.27 -7.55
N SER A 133 -5.77 0.42 -8.58
CA SER A 133 -5.64 -0.15 -9.93
C SER A 133 -4.66 -1.32 -9.96
N THR A 134 -3.52 -1.21 -9.28
CA THR A 134 -2.50 -2.26 -9.23
C THR A 134 -3.07 -3.52 -8.57
N VAL A 135 -3.77 -3.37 -7.45
CA VAL A 135 -4.46 -4.47 -6.76
C VAL A 135 -5.53 -5.09 -7.64
N TYR A 136 -6.36 -4.27 -8.31
CA TYR A 136 -7.43 -4.78 -9.17
C TYR A 136 -6.90 -5.58 -10.37
N HIS A 137 -5.76 -5.17 -10.93
CA HIS A 137 -5.11 -5.90 -12.02
C HIS A 137 -4.46 -7.22 -11.59
N ASP A 138 -4.14 -7.38 -10.30
CA ASP A 138 -3.56 -8.60 -9.72
C ASP A 138 -4.63 -9.59 -9.19
N LEU A 139 -5.92 -9.29 -9.38
CA LEU A 139 -7.02 -10.20 -9.06
C LEU A 139 -7.16 -11.28 -10.14
N CYS A 140 -7.04 -12.55 -9.72
CA CYS A 140 -7.07 -13.68 -10.65
C CYS A 140 -8.40 -14.44 -10.65
N SER A 141 -9.21 -14.30 -9.60
CA SER A 141 -10.47 -15.04 -9.45
C SER A 141 -11.68 -14.11 -9.27
N ASP A 142 -12.85 -14.60 -9.66
CA ASP A 142 -14.12 -13.90 -9.45
C ASP A 142 -14.38 -13.63 -7.97
N ARG A 143 -14.00 -14.59 -7.11
CA ARG A 143 -14.08 -14.43 -5.65
C ARG A 143 -13.24 -13.26 -5.14
N GLU A 144 -12.03 -13.06 -5.66
CA GLU A 144 -11.20 -11.91 -5.28
C GLU A 144 -11.80 -10.59 -5.76
N ARG A 145 -12.38 -10.56 -6.97
CA ARG A 145 -13.09 -9.39 -7.51
C ARG A 145 -14.33 -9.06 -6.68
N GLU A 146 -15.08 -10.08 -6.28
CA GLU A 146 -16.23 -9.95 -5.39
C GLU A 146 -15.81 -9.39 -4.02
N ASN A 147 -14.76 -9.93 -3.41
CA ASN A 147 -14.22 -9.40 -2.15
C ASN A 147 -13.82 -7.93 -2.28
N PHE A 148 -13.10 -7.55 -3.34
CA PHE A 148 -12.72 -6.15 -3.59
C PHE A 148 -13.95 -5.25 -3.72
N ASN A 149 -14.97 -5.70 -4.48
CA ASN A 149 -16.22 -4.96 -4.63
C ASN A 149 -16.98 -4.84 -3.32
N ASN A 150 -17.03 -5.90 -2.51
CA ASN A 150 -17.71 -5.90 -1.22
C ASN A 150 -17.08 -4.89 -0.25
N GLU A 151 -15.75 -4.85 -0.16
CA GLU A 151 -15.03 -3.87 0.68
C GLU A 151 -15.26 -2.43 0.19
N CYS A 152 -15.28 -2.21 -1.13
CA CYS A 152 -15.63 -0.89 -1.68
C CYS A 152 -17.08 -0.50 -1.37
N MET A 153 -18.03 -1.44 -1.53
CA MET A 153 -19.46 -1.19 -1.28
C MET A 153 -19.73 -0.95 0.20
N GLU A 154 -19.06 -1.68 1.09
CA GLU A 154 -19.18 -1.50 2.53
C GLU A 154 -18.72 -0.11 2.98
N PHE A 155 -17.72 0.46 2.31
CA PHE A 155 -17.30 1.84 2.55
C PHE A 155 -18.31 2.90 2.07
N ILE A 156 -19.06 2.62 0.99
CA ILE A 156 -20.01 3.57 0.39
C ILE A 156 -21.34 3.61 1.16
N LYS A 157 -21.70 2.51 1.82
CA LYS A 157 -22.92 2.42 2.65
C LYS A 157 -22.88 3.40 3.82
#